data_AF-A0A382B0W8-F1
#
_entry.id   AF-A0A382B0W8-F1
#
_cell.length_a   1.000
_cell.length_b   1.000
_cell.length_c   1.000
_cell.angle_alpha   90.00
_cell.angle_beta   90.00
_cell.angle_gamma   90.00
#
_symmetry.space_group_name_H-M   'P 1'
#
loop_
_entity.id
_entity.type
_entity.pdbx_description
1 polymer ?
#
loop_
_entity_poly.entity_id
_entity_poly.type
_entity_poly.pdbx_seq_one_letter_code
_entity_poly.pdbx_strand_id
1 'polypeptide(L)'
;MHMASLVSNNETVFLPEAILVDRSVADHPLTLKTILQFPDIPVEHHSTLDETIRRIQKTSNDTFGTGKRNLVLTRFNGSFLKKCPGASPGMVCCNYYVVNLIKNCMYDCSYCFLQDFLNNNPLLVAYVNIEDLLKELDQTFSTHSDKIFRVGTGELTDSLALDQVIPYSQQLIPFFNKRENAVLEFKTKSNCVKNLLNQSSTKNIIVSWSLNPQVIIDQEEK
;
A
#
# COMPACT_ATOMS: atom_id res chain seq x y z
N MET A 1 -39.62 -10.89 19.74
CA MET A 1 -38.37 -11.45 20.28
C MET A 1 -37.25 -10.99 19.37
N HIS A 2 -36.18 -10.46 19.97
CA HIS A 2 -35.31 -9.40 19.46
C HIS A 2 -34.58 -9.62 18.13
N MET A 3 -34.41 -8.47 17.46
CA MET A 3 -33.48 -8.07 16.41
C MET A 3 -32.13 -8.81 16.39
N ALA A 4 -31.67 -9.13 15.18
CA ALA A 4 -30.28 -8.89 14.80
C ALA A 4 -30.32 -7.99 13.55
N SER A 5 -30.23 -6.68 13.79
CA SER A 5 -29.89 -5.71 12.76
C SER A 5 -28.60 -6.17 12.12
N LEU A 6 -28.66 -6.53 10.85
CA LEU A 6 -27.47 -6.74 10.04
C LEU A 6 -26.67 -5.43 10.09
N VAL A 7 -25.47 -5.55 10.62
CA VAL A 7 -24.44 -4.52 10.72
C VAL A 7 -24.37 -3.81 9.37
N SER A 8 -24.59 -2.50 9.38
CA SER A 8 -24.27 -1.64 8.24
C SER A 8 -22.78 -1.81 7.94
N ASN A 9 -22.46 -2.48 6.84
CA ASN A 9 -21.09 -2.55 6.32
C ASN A 9 -20.64 -1.12 5.97
N ASN A 10 -20.04 -0.42 6.93
CA ASN A 10 -19.13 0.68 6.63
C ASN A 10 -17.87 0.04 6.05
N GLU A 11 -17.90 -0.30 4.76
CA GLU A 11 -16.66 -0.50 4.02
C GLU A 11 -15.94 0.84 4.00
N THR A 12 -14.84 0.96 4.76
CA THR A 12 -13.91 2.09 4.66
C THR A 12 -13.19 2.03 3.32
N VAL A 13 -13.90 2.39 2.25
CA VAL A 13 -13.32 2.56 0.92
C VAL A 13 -12.68 3.93 0.89
N PHE A 14 -11.38 3.98 0.62
CA PHE A 14 -10.65 5.22 0.41
C PHE A 14 -11.27 6.03 -0.73
N LEU A 15 -11.62 7.28 -0.45
CA LEU A 15 -12.10 8.25 -1.43
C LEU A 15 -11.13 9.46 -1.43
N PRO A 16 -10.30 9.63 -2.48
CA PRO A 16 -9.38 10.76 -2.53
C PRO A 16 -10.12 12.09 -2.79
N GLU A 17 -9.62 13.19 -2.21
CA GLU A 17 -10.05 14.56 -2.52
C GLU A 17 -9.53 15.02 -3.88
N ALA A 18 -8.33 14.56 -4.29
CA ALA A 18 -7.77 14.73 -5.61
C ALA A 18 -6.82 13.58 -5.97
N ILE A 19 -6.62 13.36 -7.26
CA ILE A 19 -5.64 12.43 -7.82
C ILE A 19 -4.57 13.23 -8.55
N LEU A 20 -3.31 13.13 -8.09
CA LEU A 20 -2.17 13.79 -8.70
C LEU A 20 -1.40 12.80 -9.56
N VAL A 21 -1.16 13.13 -10.82
CA VAL A 21 -0.59 12.20 -11.80
C VAL A 21 0.73 12.72 -12.34
N ASP A 22 1.79 11.96 -12.09
CA ASP A 22 3.09 12.19 -12.70
C ASP A 22 3.01 12.00 -14.23
N ARG A 23 3.64 12.91 -14.98
CA ARG A 23 3.64 12.89 -16.45
C ARG A 23 4.13 11.55 -17.00
N SER A 24 5.11 10.92 -16.36
CA SER A 24 5.71 9.67 -16.80
C SER A 24 4.74 8.48 -16.79
N VAL A 25 3.60 8.59 -16.11
CA VAL A 25 2.63 7.51 -15.97
C VAL A 25 1.19 7.91 -16.33
N ALA A 26 1.00 9.06 -16.99
CA ALA A 26 -0.32 9.57 -17.35
C ALA A 26 -1.12 8.56 -18.19
N ASP A 27 -0.46 7.92 -19.16
CA ASP A 27 -1.08 6.93 -20.05
C ASP A 27 -0.95 5.49 -19.55
N HIS A 28 -0.42 5.28 -18.34
CA HIS A 28 -0.23 3.93 -17.81
C HIS A 28 -1.59 3.26 -17.55
N PRO A 29 -1.81 1.99 -17.94
CA PRO A 29 -3.12 1.34 -17.79
C PRO A 29 -3.68 1.35 -16.36
N LEU A 30 -2.81 1.17 -15.37
CA LEU A 30 -3.21 1.23 -13.96
C LEU A 30 -3.59 2.65 -13.52
N THR A 31 -2.94 3.69 -14.06
CA THR A 31 -3.31 5.09 -13.83
C THR A 31 -4.71 5.37 -14.37
N LEU A 32 -4.94 5.03 -15.63
CA LEU A 32 -6.23 5.23 -16.29
C LEU A 32 -7.36 4.46 -15.58
N LYS A 33 -7.12 3.19 -15.22
CA LYS A 33 -8.07 2.38 -14.45
C LYS A 33 -8.37 2.98 -13.07
N THR A 34 -7.39 3.61 -12.44
CA THR A 34 -7.60 4.29 -11.14
C THR A 34 -8.46 5.52 -11.31
N ILE A 35 -8.15 6.40 -12.27
CA ILE A 35 -8.93 7.62 -12.54
C ILE A 35 -10.38 7.28 -12.89
N LEU A 36 -10.61 6.26 -13.70
CA LEU A 36 -11.96 5.85 -14.11
C LEU A 36 -12.85 5.40 -12.94
N GLN A 37 -12.28 5.04 -11.79
CA GLN A 37 -13.05 4.71 -10.59
C GLN A 37 -13.61 5.96 -9.88
N PHE A 38 -13.09 7.15 -10.20
CA PHE A 38 -13.43 8.41 -9.54
C PHE A 38 -13.78 9.51 -10.56
N PRO A 39 -14.89 9.39 -11.30
CA PRO A 39 -15.25 10.33 -12.36
C PRO A 39 -15.45 11.77 -11.88
N ASP A 40 -15.83 11.96 -10.61
CA ASP A 40 -16.12 13.27 -10.02
C ASP A 40 -14.95 13.86 -9.22
N ILE A 41 -13.84 13.13 -9.08
CA ILE A 41 -12.67 13.60 -8.33
C ILE A 41 -11.72 14.36 -9.24
N PRO A 42 -11.23 15.55 -8.83
CA PRO A 42 -10.30 16.32 -9.64
C PRO A 42 -8.99 15.55 -9.87
N VAL A 43 -8.54 15.56 -11.13
CA VAL A 43 -7.27 14.97 -11.54
C VAL A 43 -6.30 16.10 -11.95
N GLU A 44 -5.19 16.20 -11.23
CA GLU A 44 -4.13 17.15 -11.51
C GLU A 44 -2.98 16.45 -12.24
N HIS A 45 -2.71 16.87 -13.48
CA HIS A 45 -1.55 16.40 -14.24
C HIS A 45 -0.35 17.33 -14.05
N HIS A 46 0.86 16.75 -14.07
CA HIS A 46 2.14 17.48 -14.14
C HIS A 46 2.63 18.16 -12.86
N SER A 47 2.11 17.82 -11.68
CA SER A 47 2.69 18.24 -10.40
C SER A 47 3.86 17.33 -10.02
N THR A 48 5.03 17.89 -9.70
CA THR A 48 6.08 17.11 -9.03
C THR A 48 5.71 16.83 -7.57
N LEU A 49 6.31 15.80 -6.97
CA LEU A 49 6.10 15.48 -5.55
C LEU A 49 6.48 16.67 -4.65
N ASP A 50 7.60 17.33 -4.95
CA ASP A 50 8.10 18.47 -4.16
C ASP A 50 7.20 19.70 -4.25
N GLU A 51 6.68 20.02 -5.44
CA GLU A 51 5.71 21.10 -5.61
C GLU A 51 4.42 20.83 -4.85
N THR A 52 3.95 19.58 -4.88
CA THR A 52 2.75 19.15 -4.16
C THR A 52 2.94 19.31 -2.65
N ILE A 53 4.08 18.87 -2.10
CA ILE A 53 4.41 19.02 -0.68
C ILE A 53 4.44 20.50 -0.28
N ARG A 54 5.15 21.34 -1.05
CA ARG A 54 5.23 22.79 -0.78
C ARG A 54 3.87 23.46 -0.83
N ARG A 55 3.00 23.06 -1.76
CA ARG A 55 1.63 23.56 -1.86
C ARG A 55 0.84 23.21 -0.59
N ILE A 56 0.82 21.94 -0.19
CA ILE A 56 0.10 21.49 1.01
C ILE A 56 0.59 22.21 2.26
N GLN A 57 1.91 22.32 2.45
CA GLN A 57 2.52 23.02 3.60
C GLN A 57 2.14 24.50 3.65
N LYS A 58 1.89 25.14 2.50
CA LYS A 58 1.50 26.54 2.42
C LYS A 58 0.00 26.76 2.62
N THR A 59 -0.83 25.80 2.23
CA THR A 59 -2.29 25.96 2.18
C THR A 59 -3.04 25.29 3.33
N SER A 60 -2.41 24.38 4.09
CA SER A 60 -3.07 23.59 5.13
C SER A 60 -2.32 23.64 6.46
N ASN A 61 -3.06 23.93 7.54
CA ASN A 61 -2.55 23.76 8.91
C ASN A 61 -2.40 22.28 9.27
N ASP A 62 -3.22 21.40 8.67
CA ASP A 62 -3.10 19.95 8.76
C ASP A 62 -2.40 19.42 7.50
N THR A 63 -1.07 19.45 7.50
CA THR A 63 -0.27 19.03 6.34
C THR A 63 -0.40 17.52 6.08
N PHE A 64 -0.42 16.68 7.12
CA PHE A 64 -0.46 15.24 6.97
C PHE A 64 -1.84 14.73 6.57
N GLY A 65 -2.92 15.18 7.20
CA GLY A 65 -4.25 14.76 6.81
C GLY A 65 -4.57 15.20 5.39
N THR A 66 -4.24 16.43 4.99
CA THR A 66 -4.40 16.87 3.60
C THR A 66 -3.55 16.02 2.64
N GLY A 67 -2.31 15.69 2.98
CA GLY A 67 -1.49 14.81 2.14
C GLY A 67 -2.03 13.38 2.00
N LYS A 68 -2.61 12.82 3.07
CA LYS A 68 -3.20 11.48 3.08
C LYS A 68 -4.56 11.39 2.37
N ARG A 69 -5.31 12.49 2.30
CA ARG A 69 -6.59 12.58 1.56
C ARG A 69 -6.39 12.73 0.05
N ASN A 70 -5.18 12.99 -0.43
CA ASN A 70 -4.85 13.05 -1.84
C ASN A 70 -4.06 11.82 -2.28
N LEU A 71 -4.34 11.27 -3.47
CA LEU A 71 -3.62 10.12 -4.00
C LEU A 71 -2.65 10.55 -5.10
N VAL A 72 -1.37 10.22 -4.95
CA VAL A 72 -0.38 10.45 -5.99
C VAL A 72 -0.08 9.17 -6.75
N LEU A 73 -0.16 9.23 -8.08
CA LEU A 73 0.19 8.15 -8.99
C LEU A 73 1.50 8.52 -9.69
N THR A 74 2.53 7.70 -9.50
CA THR A 74 3.86 7.93 -10.11
C THR A 74 4.57 6.61 -10.41
N ARG A 75 5.76 6.71 -11.02
CA ARG A 75 6.66 5.59 -11.28
C ARG A 75 7.65 5.42 -10.13
N PHE A 76 7.84 4.19 -9.68
CA PHE A 76 8.95 3.87 -8.79
C PHE A 76 10.24 3.64 -9.61
N ASN A 77 11.31 4.34 -9.24
CA ASN A 77 12.61 4.28 -9.94
C ASN A 77 13.70 3.55 -9.14
N GLY A 78 13.39 3.02 -7.95
CA GLY A 78 14.34 2.29 -7.11
C GLY A 78 14.24 0.77 -7.28
N SER A 79 15.02 0.03 -6.49
CA SER A 79 14.81 -1.42 -6.32
C SER A 79 13.58 -1.67 -5.46
N PHE A 80 12.64 -2.45 -6.01
CA PHE A 80 11.39 -2.75 -5.35
C PHE A 80 11.60 -3.68 -4.18
N LEU A 81 12.41 -4.73 -4.34
CA LEU A 81 12.62 -5.77 -3.34
C LEU A 81 13.81 -5.43 -2.44
N LYS A 82 13.55 -5.16 -1.17
CA LYS A 82 14.59 -4.86 -0.18
C LYS A 82 14.57 -5.85 0.98
N LYS A 83 15.69 -5.90 1.71
CA LYS A 83 15.71 -6.53 3.04
C LYS A 83 14.97 -5.64 4.04
N CYS A 84 14.21 -6.27 4.92
CA CYS A 84 13.64 -5.59 6.09
C CYS A 84 14.77 -4.96 6.93
N PRO A 85 14.63 -3.70 7.40
CA PRO A 85 15.60 -2.97 8.18
C PRO A 85 15.68 -3.45 9.63
N GLY A 86 14.82 -4.38 10.05
CA GLY A 86 14.78 -4.90 11.42
C GLY A 86 16.01 -5.71 11.85
N ALA A 87 16.98 -5.93 10.96
CA ALA A 87 18.26 -6.53 11.32
C ALA A 87 19.10 -5.52 12.11
N SER A 88 19.25 -5.75 13.41
CA SER A 88 20.11 -4.98 14.32
C SER A 88 21.10 -5.90 15.04
N PRO A 89 22.26 -5.40 15.49
CA PRO A 89 23.19 -6.20 16.30
C PRO A 89 22.48 -6.86 17.49
N GLY A 90 22.66 -8.18 17.64
CA GLY A 90 21.99 -8.97 18.69
C GLY A 90 20.62 -9.55 18.32
N MET A 91 20.08 -9.24 17.13
CA MET A 91 18.83 -9.81 16.63
C MET A 91 19.11 -11.00 15.69
N VAL A 92 18.32 -12.08 15.81
CA VAL A 92 18.30 -13.15 14.81
C VAL A 92 17.40 -12.71 13.66
N CYS A 93 18.00 -12.52 12.47
CA CYS A 93 17.25 -12.08 11.29
C CYS A 93 16.25 -13.14 10.82
N CYS A 94 14.99 -12.76 10.67
CA CYS A 94 13.91 -13.61 10.17
C CYS A 94 13.92 -13.79 8.64
N ASN A 95 14.95 -13.27 7.96
CA ASN A 95 15.16 -13.32 6.51
C ASN A 95 14.00 -12.71 5.70
N TYR A 96 13.35 -11.68 6.24
CA TYR A 96 12.19 -11.05 5.64
C TYR A 96 12.60 -9.98 4.61
N TYR A 97 11.85 -9.93 3.52
CA TYR A 97 11.96 -8.94 2.46
C TYR A 97 10.70 -8.11 2.39
N VAL A 98 10.80 -6.94 1.77
CA VAL A 98 9.73 -5.96 1.65
C VAL A 98 9.70 -5.42 0.23
N VAL A 99 8.50 -5.11 -0.27
CA VAL A 99 8.30 -4.49 -1.59
C VAL A 99 7.73 -3.08 -1.45
N ASN A 100 8.24 -2.18 -2.29
CA ASN A 100 7.81 -0.77 -2.33
C ASN A 100 6.70 -0.57 -3.37
N LEU A 101 5.45 -0.74 -2.97
CA LEU A 101 4.27 -0.53 -3.84
C LEU A 101 3.55 0.78 -3.58
N ILE A 102 3.45 1.13 -2.31
CA ILE A 102 2.81 2.33 -1.81
C ILE A 102 3.72 2.94 -0.75
N LYS A 103 3.74 4.26 -0.68
CA LYS A 103 4.37 5.03 0.38
C LYS A 103 3.29 5.78 1.14
N ASN A 104 3.38 5.71 2.47
CA ASN A 104 2.41 6.25 3.43
C ASN A 104 1.08 5.47 3.42
N CYS A 105 0.13 5.87 4.27
CA CYS A 105 -1.14 5.20 4.46
C CYS A 105 -2.27 6.23 4.66
N MET A 106 -3.50 5.82 4.33
CA MET A 106 -4.72 6.64 4.56
C MET A 106 -5.10 6.78 6.04
N TYR A 107 -4.62 5.89 6.91
CA TYR A 107 -4.91 5.94 8.35
C TYR A 107 -4.09 6.99 9.09
N ASP A 108 -4.60 7.48 10.20
CA ASP A 108 -3.97 8.49 11.04
C ASP A 108 -3.69 7.99 12.45
N CYS A 109 -3.02 6.83 12.54
CA CYS A 109 -2.59 6.32 13.83
C CYS A 109 -1.56 7.26 14.49
N SER A 110 -1.82 7.72 15.71
CA SER A 110 -0.95 8.68 16.42
C SER A 110 0.45 8.12 16.69
N TYR A 111 0.57 6.81 16.88
CA TYR A 111 1.81 6.09 17.13
C TYR A 111 2.54 5.67 15.84
N CYS A 112 2.07 6.10 14.67
CA CYS A 112 2.58 5.64 13.38
C CYS A 112 4.04 6.09 13.16
N PHE A 113 4.97 5.14 13.15
CA PHE A 113 6.39 5.40 12.92
C PHE A 113 6.70 5.94 11.50
N LEU A 114 5.78 5.79 10.54
CA LEU A 114 6.01 6.21 9.16
C LEU A 114 6.20 7.72 9.02
N GLN A 115 5.64 8.53 9.93
CA GLN A 115 5.77 9.98 9.85
C GLN A 115 7.24 10.40 9.92
N ASP A 116 7.97 9.90 10.92
CA ASP A 116 9.40 10.15 11.07
C ASP A 116 10.21 9.41 9.99
N PHE A 117 9.93 8.13 9.76
CA PHE A 117 10.67 7.29 8.81
C PHE A 117 10.61 7.83 7.37
N LEU A 118 9.51 8.47 6.97
CA LEU A 118 9.34 9.07 5.65
C LEU A 118 9.79 10.54 5.59
N ASN A 119 10.58 11.00 6.57
CA ASN A 119 11.10 12.37 6.69
C ASN A 119 9.99 13.42 6.66
N ASN A 120 8.90 13.18 7.39
CA ASN A 120 7.71 14.04 7.43
C ASN A 120 7.07 14.30 6.06
N ASN A 121 7.23 13.38 5.10
CA ASN A 121 6.55 13.46 3.81
C ASN A 121 5.07 13.08 3.98
N PRO A 122 4.12 13.99 3.70
CA PRO A 122 2.71 13.76 3.98
C PRO A 122 1.97 13.00 2.87
N LEU A 123 2.59 12.79 1.71
CA LEU A 123 1.90 12.28 0.53
C LEU A 123 1.61 10.80 0.64
N LEU A 124 0.38 10.41 0.24
CA LEU A 124 0.01 9.03 -0.06
C LEU A 124 0.32 8.75 -1.54
N VAL A 125 1.32 7.90 -1.79
CA VAL A 125 1.84 7.65 -3.14
C VAL A 125 1.67 6.18 -3.50
N ALA A 126 1.05 5.90 -4.64
CA ALA A 126 0.96 4.57 -5.23
C ALA A 126 1.83 4.51 -6.51
N TYR A 127 2.65 3.47 -6.60
CA TYR A 127 3.51 3.24 -7.76
C TYR A 127 2.82 2.35 -8.78
N VAL A 128 2.67 2.84 -10.01
CA VAL A 128 1.81 2.15 -10.98
C VAL A 128 2.55 1.10 -11.81
N ASN A 129 3.88 1.14 -11.86
CA ASN A 129 4.74 0.26 -12.64
C ASN A 129 4.99 -1.10 -11.97
N ILE A 130 3.92 -1.80 -11.62
CA ILE A 130 3.96 -3.12 -10.97
C ILE A 130 4.62 -4.19 -11.85
N GLU A 131 4.55 -4.07 -13.17
CA GLU A 131 5.24 -4.95 -14.11
C GLU A 131 6.75 -4.97 -13.90
N ASP A 132 7.35 -3.83 -13.52
CA ASP A 132 8.78 -3.76 -13.19
C ASP A 132 9.09 -4.50 -11.89
N LEU A 133 8.23 -4.36 -10.86
CA LEU A 133 8.33 -5.15 -9.63
C LEU A 133 8.27 -6.65 -9.95
N LEU A 134 7.25 -7.10 -10.71
CA LEU A 134 7.07 -8.52 -11.02
C LEU A 134 8.28 -9.08 -11.78
N LYS A 135 8.88 -8.28 -12.66
CA LYS A 135 10.12 -8.64 -13.37
C LYS A 135 11.32 -8.74 -12.41
N GLU A 136 11.49 -7.79 -11.49
CA GLU A 136 12.55 -7.82 -10.48
C GLU A 136 12.42 -9.05 -9.56
N LEU A 137 11.20 -9.37 -9.13
CA LEU A 137 10.91 -10.57 -8.33
C LEU A 137 11.19 -11.85 -9.11
N ASP A 138 10.74 -11.95 -10.36
CA ASP A 138 10.95 -13.13 -11.21
C ASP A 138 12.44 -13.42 -11.40
N GLN A 139 13.21 -12.40 -11.74
CA GLN A 139 14.65 -12.50 -11.87
C GLN A 139 15.29 -12.95 -10.56
N THR A 140 14.94 -12.30 -9.44
CA THR A 140 15.55 -12.60 -8.14
C THR A 140 15.26 -14.02 -7.67
N PHE A 141 14.01 -14.46 -7.77
CA PHE A 141 13.57 -15.78 -7.32
C PHE A 141 14.13 -16.90 -8.19
N SER A 142 14.27 -16.66 -9.50
CA SER A 142 14.81 -17.64 -10.45
C SER A 142 16.32 -17.78 -10.31
N THR A 143 17.06 -16.68 -10.08
CA THR A 143 18.51 -16.72 -9.83
C THR A 143 18.86 -17.43 -8.52
N HIS A 144 17.95 -17.46 -7.55
CA HIS A 144 18.17 -18.04 -6.22
C HIS A 144 17.09 -19.10 -5.90
N SER A 145 16.91 -20.06 -6.79
CA SER A 145 15.88 -21.10 -6.68
C SER A 145 16.05 -22.00 -5.44
N ASP A 146 17.26 -22.07 -4.88
CA ASP A 146 17.60 -22.79 -3.66
C ASP A 146 17.17 -22.06 -2.37
N LYS A 147 16.77 -20.80 -2.46
CA LYS A 147 16.40 -19.96 -1.30
C LYS A 147 14.90 -19.74 -1.21
N ILE A 148 14.38 -19.72 0.02
CA ILE A 148 13.00 -19.34 0.31
C ILE A 148 12.91 -17.83 0.58
N PHE A 149 12.00 -17.16 -0.11
CA PHE A 149 11.71 -15.73 0.03
C PHE A 149 10.40 -15.52 0.81
N ARG A 150 10.46 -14.69 1.85
CA ARG A 150 9.28 -14.18 2.56
C ARG A 150 9.16 -12.69 2.27
N VAL A 151 8.13 -12.29 1.55
CA VAL A 151 8.01 -10.93 1.02
C VAL A 151 6.78 -10.23 1.60
N GLY A 152 6.99 -9.11 2.25
CA GLY A 152 5.97 -8.26 2.83
C GLY A 152 5.61 -7.06 1.99
N THR A 153 4.36 -6.62 2.10
CA THR A 153 3.83 -5.42 1.41
C THR A 153 3.48 -4.28 2.36
N GLY A 154 3.64 -4.47 3.68
CA GLY A 154 3.13 -3.54 4.71
C GLY A 154 4.19 -2.75 5.47
N GLU A 155 5.40 -2.59 4.92
CA GLU A 155 6.47 -1.85 5.62
C GLU A 155 6.24 -0.35 5.58
N LEU A 156 5.96 0.22 4.40
CA LEU A 156 5.80 1.66 4.20
C LEU A 156 4.36 2.09 3.95
N THR A 157 3.41 1.17 4.16
CA THR A 157 1.99 1.38 3.91
C THR A 157 1.14 0.33 4.63
N ASP A 158 -0.18 0.51 4.58
CA ASP A 158 -1.12 -0.58 4.79
C ASP A 158 -1.38 -1.30 3.46
N SER A 159 -1.15 -2.61 3.42
CA SER A 159 -1.12 -3.35 2.15
C SER A 159 -2.48 -3.49 1.47
N LEU A 160 -3.58 -3.46 2.23
CA LEU A 160 -4.93 -3.76 1.71
C LEU A 160 -5.86 -2.55 1.76
N ALA A 161 -5.56 -1.53 2.55
CA ALA A 161 -6.40 -0.34 2.69
C ALA A 161 -6.72 0.33 1.34
N LEU A 162 -5.75 0.37 0.42
CA LEU A 162 -5.91 0.92 -0.93
C LEU A 162 -6.15 -0.13 -2.02
N ASP A 163 -6.25 -1.42 -1.69
CA ASP A 163 -6.24 -2.47 -2.73
C ASP A 163 -7.50 -2.47 -3.60
N GLN A 164 -8.63 -1.96 -3.10
CA GLN A 164 -9.81 -1.75 -3.97
C GLN A 164 -9.59 -0.64 -5.01
N VAL A 165 -8.77 0.35 -4.68
CA VAL A 165 -8.46 1.51 -5.55
C VAL A 165 -7.33 1.16 -6.52
N ILE A 166 -6.23 0.64 -5.99
CA ILE A 166 -5.07 0.15 -6.75
C ILE A 166 -4.95 -1.36 -6.50
N PRO A 167 -5.53 -2.22 -7.38
CA PRO A 167 -5.64 -3.66 -7.13
C PRO A 167 -4.34 -4.41 -7.35
N TYR A 168 -3.35 -4.15 -6.51
CA TYR A 168 -2.06 -4.84 -6.51
C TYR A 168 -2.21 -6.33 -6.21
N SER A 169 -3.11 -6.70 -5.29
CA SER A 169 -3.35 -8.09 -4.91
C SER A 169 -3.78 -8.95 -6.10
N GLN A 170 -4.55 -8.38 -7.04
CA GLN A 170 -5.00 -9.08 -8.26
C GLN A 170 -3.84 -9.49 -9.18
N GLN A 171 -2.69 -8.85 -9.08
CA GLN A 171 -1.50 -9.19 -9.86
C GLN A 171 -0.47 -9.98 -9.04
N LEU A 172 -0.27 -9.59 -7.78
CA LEU A 172 0.69 -10.23 -6.89
C LEU A 172 0.28 -11.65 -6.52
N ILE A 173 -0.99 -11.89 -6.19
CA ILE A 173 -1.44 -13.22 -5.73
C ILE A 173 -1.24 -14.29 -6.82
N PRO A 174 -1.71 -14.09 -8.07
CA PRO A 174 -1.44 -15.03 -9.15
C PRO A 174 0.06 -15.21 -9.45
N PHE A 175 0.86 -14.16 -9.32
CA PHE A 175 2.31 -14.24 -9.49
C PHE A 175 2.96 -15.13 -8.43
N PHE A 176 2.67 -14.89 -7.15
CA PHE A 176 3.27 -15.64 -6.05
C PHE A 176 2.79 -17.08 -6.01
N ASN A 177 1.54 -17.37 -6.36
CA ASN A 177 1.02 -18.75 -6.44
C ASN A 177 1.77 -19.63 -7.47
N LYS A 178 2.47 -19.03 -8.43
CA LYS A 178 3.32 -19.74 -9.41
C LYS A 178 4.75 -19.99 -8.92
N ARG A 179 5.13 -19.51 -7.74
CA ARG A 179 6.49 -19.63 -7.20
C ARG A 179 6.56 -20.73 -6.17
N GLU A 180 7.54 -21.62 -6.30
CA GLU A 180 7.74 -22.69 -5.31
C GLU A 180 8.57 -22.21 -4.11
N ASN A 181 9.38 -21.17 -4.30
CA ASN A 181 10.35 -20.69 -3.34
C ASN A 181 10.02 -19.29 -2.77
N ALA A 182 8.77 -18.83 -2.89
CA ALA A 182 8.38 -17.52 -2.38
C ALA A 182 6.96 -17.49 -1.81
N VAL A 183 6.79 -16.77 -0.69
CA VAL A 183 5.50 -16.46 -0.08
C VAL A 183 5.31 -14.94 0.04
N LEU A 184 4.08 -14.49 -0.17
CA LEU A 184 3.66 -13.10 -0.05
C LEU A 184 2.88 -12.91 1.24
N GLU A 185 3.21 -11.87 2.00
CA GLU A 185 2.49 -11.45 3.18
C GLU A 185 1.87 -10.05 2.97
N PHE A 186 0.55 -9.97 3.16
CA PHE A 186 -0.20 -8.74 3.30
C PHE A 186 -0.37 -8.41 4.79
N LYS A 187 -0.17 -7.14 5.16
CA LYS A 187 -0.42 -6.65 6.53
C LYS A 187 -1.39 -5.47 6.47
N THR A 188 -2.46 -5.52 7.27
CA THR A 188 -3.50 -4.49 7.22
C THR A 188 -4.15 -4.21 8.59
N LYS A 189 -4.75 -3.03 8.73
CA LYS A 189 -5.78 -2.65 9.71
C LYS A 189 -7.18 -2.58 9.08
N SER A 190 -7.28 -2.71 7.77
CA SER A 190 -8.53 -2.58 7.01
C SER A 190 -9.35 -3.86 6.98
N ASN A 191 -10.62 -3.71 6.64
CA ASN A 191 -11.49 -4.79 6.17
C ASN A 191 -11.55 -4.87 4.63
N CYS A 192 -10.64 -4.21 3.90
CA CYS A 192 -10.60 -4.15 2.43
C CYS A 192 -10.12 -5.45 1.79
N VAL A 193 -10.89 -6.53 1.98
CA VAL A 193 -10.51 -7.90 1.58
C VAL A 193 -11.20 -8.40 0.32
N LYS A 194 -12.04 -7.57 -0.33
CA LYS A 194 -12.87 -7.98 -1.48
C LYS A 194 -12.06 -8.63 -2.60
N ASN A 195 -10.91 -8.07 -2.95
CA ASN A 195 -10.04 -8.63 -3.98
C ASN A 195 -9.39 -9.95 -3.58
N LEU A 196 -9.17 -10.19 -2.28
CA LEU A 196 -8.65 -11.45 -1.76
C LEU A 196 -9.68 -12.57 -1.90
N LEU A 197 -10.95 -12.26 -1.59
CA LEU A 197 -12.06 -13.23 -1.67
C LEU A 197 -12.35 -13.67 -3.11
N ASN A 198 -11.96 -12.87 -4.11
CA ASN A 198 -12.13 -13.18 -5.53
C ASN A 198 -10.99 -14.04 -6.12
N GLN A 199 -9.98 -14.42 -5.33
CA GLN A 199 -8.85 -15.21 -5.82
C GLN A 199 -9.20 -16.70 -5.91
N SER A 200 -8.79 -17.35 -7.00
CA SER A 200 -9.00 -18.80 -7.20
C SER A 200 -8.01 -19.67 -6.43
N SER A 201 -6.90 -19.10 -5.96
CA SER A 201 -5.88 -19.80 -5.19
C SER A 201 -5.16 -18.83 -4.25
N THR A 202 -4.75 -19.32 -3.09
CA THR A 202 -4.01 -18.56 -2.07
C THR A 202 -2.84 -19.37 -1.51
N LYS A 203 -2.30 -20.33 -2.28
CA LYS A 203 -1.27 -21.30 -1.85
C LYS A 203 -0.08 -20.64 -1.15
N ASN A 204 0.38 -19.51 -1.69
CA ASN A 204 1.59 -18.83 -1.22
C ASN A 204 1.31 -17.48 -0.54
N ILE A 205 0.09 -17.31 -0.01
CA ILE A 205 -0.39 -16.03 0.51
C ILE A 205 -0.62 -16.12 2.02
N ILE A 206 -0.07 -15.17 2.74
CA ILE A 206 -0.29 -14.92 4.17
C ILE A 206 -0.98 -13.57 4.29
N VAL A 207 -2.02 -13.49 5.12
CA VAL A 207 -2.69 -12.23 5.44
C VAL A 207 -2.67 -12.06 6.95
N SER A 208 -2.21 -10.91 7.39
CA SER A 208 -2.01 -10.57 8.79
C SER A 208 -2.74 -9.27 9.12
N TRP A 209 -3.44 -9.26 10.25
CA TRP A 209 -4.12 -8.06 10.75
C TRP A 209 -3.39 -7.49 11.96
N SER A 210 -3.29 -6.17 12.01
CA SER A 210 -2.91 -5.49 13.25
C SER A 210 -4.10 -5.53 14.21
N LEU A 211 -3.84 -5.84 15.47
CA LEU A 211 -4.83 -5.84 16.54
C LEU A 211 -4.30 -5.04 17.72
N ASN A 212 -5.21 -4.41 18.47
CA ASN A 212 -4.91 -3.66 19.69
C ASN A 212 -6.09 -3.79 20.67
N PRO A 213 -5.89 -3.54 21.98
CA PRO A 213 -7.01 -3.34 22.89
C PRO A 213 -7.90 -2.21 22.40
N GLN A 214 -9.22 -2.34 22.59
CA GLN A 214 -10.21 -1.39 22.07
C GLN A 214 -9.92 0.05 22.49
N VAL A 215 -9.47 0.27 23.72
CA VAL A 215 -9.10 1.61 24.22
C VAL A 215 -8.02 2.28 23.39
N ILE A 216 -7.03 1.52 22.88
CA ILE A 216 -5.98 2.06 22.02
C ILE A 216 -6.54 2.34 20.62
N ILE A 217 -7.39 1.46 20.10
CA ILE A 217 -8.04 1.67 18.79
C ILE A 217 -8.85 2.97 18.83
N ASP A 218 -9.72 3.13 19.83
CA ASP A 218 -10.62 4.30 19.94
C ASP A 218 -9.87 5.62 20.10
N GLN A 219 -8.71 5.60 20.78
CA GLN A 219 -7.94 6.80 21.08
C GLN A 219 -6.92 7.14 19.98
N GLU A 220 -6.28 6.13 19.43
CA GLU A 220 -5.04 6.28 18.68
C GLU A 220 -5.11 5.79 17.23
N GLU A 221 -6.17 5.09 16.79
CA GLU A 221 -6.30 4.52 15.43
C GLU A 221 -7.51 5.12 14.68
N LYS A 222 -7.27 6.24 13.98
CA LYS A 222 -8.27 6.94 13.17
C LYS A 222 -8.18 6.62 11.69
#